data_AF-A0AA39IQU6-F1
#
_entry.id   AF-A0AA39IQU6-F1
#
_cell.length_a   1.000
_cell.length_b   1.000
_cell.length_c   1.000
_cell.angle_alpha   90.00
_cell.angle_beta   90.00
_cell.angle_gamma   90.00
#
_symmetry.space_group_name_H-M   'P 1'
#
loop_
_entity.id
_entity.type
_entity.pdbx_description
1 polymer ?
#
loop_
_entity_poly.entity_id
_entity_poly.type
_entity_poly.pdbx_seq_one_letter_code
_entity_poly.pdbx_strand_id
1 'polypeptide(L)'
;MDSVPYIFCEDVLERQSTRNLFTMTDLSGQWRSAAQRFLEKRRSFYIIISKDDEGWFYAIGDEKTRDIENGPHSHEEFLSMDRRYIEVNHISVCFDPGHFHQLDVRKFQCSKEEIARRVVPFLTLRMRPNSTVSFLSGCPKEFTLECLDMFRSCFSFGNMDLVYVGPESEEFLALQLKNNPFLHWLVLRSWPHTETTEQLLLTFLNSRRNRTLDITQLPPHDIQSPLNVTMTFVKAAVDSWVSGDEKRTLFVCGSVGATLEEILSIPVPENVKRTEEEVEPEEEEEEGDIVVVWTKEDGSSLQCELYFSHDRVSIGSSDN
;
A
#
# COMPACT_ATOMS: atom_id res chain seq x y z
N MET A 1 -23.79 -6.88 -28.19
CA MET A 1 -23.74 -6.13 -26.90
C MET A 1 -23.83 -4.62 -27.12
N ASP A 2 -24.06 -4.15 -28.34
CA ASP A 2 -23.92 -2.74 -28.75
C ASP A 2 -25.19 -1.91 -28.64
N SER A 3 -26.25 -2.46 -28.04
CA SER A 3 -27.55 -1.82 -27.86
C SER A 3 -27.75 -1.21 -26.46
N VAL A 4 -26.72 -1.24 -25.61
CA VAL A 4 -26.76 -0.57 -24.31
C VAL A 4 -26.50 0.94 -24.46
N PRO A 5 -27.03 1.79 -23.57
CA PRO A 5 -26.73 3.21 -23.60
C PRO A 5 -25.24 3.47 -23.39
N TYR A 6 -24.69 4.46 -24.11
CA TYR A 6 -23.28 4.84 -23.98
C TYR A 6 -22.84 5.13 -22.54
N ILE A 7 -23.71 5.78 -21.74
CA ILE A 7 -23.45 6.08 -20.33
C ILE A 7 -23.24 4.80 -19.50
N PHE A 8 -24.01 3.74 -19.81
CA PHE A 8 -23.84 2.46 -19.13
C PHE A 8 -22.44 1.87 -19.42
N CYS A 9 -21.96 1.99 -20.66
CA CYS A 9 -20.59 1.57 -20.98
C CYS A 9 -19.56 2.34 -20.14
N GLU A 10 -19.69 3.67 -20.03
CA GLU A 10 -18.79 4.49 -19.20
C GLU A 10 -18.83 4.11 -17.73
N ASP A 11 -20.02 3.87 -17.16
CA ASP A 11 -20.18 3.47 -15.75
C ASP A 11 -19.57 2.09 -15.46
N VAL A 12 -19.63 1.17 -16.43
CA VAL A 12 -18.96 -0.13 -16.32
C VAL A 12 -17.44 0.03 -16.38
N LEU A 13 -16.94 0.83 -17.33
CA LEU A 13 -15.51 1.11 -17.49
C LEU A 13 -14.92 1.82 -16.26
N GLU A 14 -15.68 2.72 -15.64
CA GLU A 14 -15.30 3.40 -14.40
C GLU A 14 -14.98 2.40 -13.28
N ARG A 15 -15.67 1.26 -13.21
CA ARG A 15 -15.48 0.26 -12.15
C ARG A 15 -14.30 -0.69 -12.41
N GLN A 16 -13.76 -0.69 -13.63
CA GLN A 16 -12.67 -1.58 -14.02
C GLN A 16 -11.30 -0.96 -13.74
N SER A 17 -10.34 -1.81 -13.38
CA SER A 17 -8.93 -1.42 -13.31
C SER A 17 -8.40 -1.09 -14.71
N THR A 18 -7.59 -0.04 -14.84
CA THR A 18 -6.93 0.35 -16.10
C THR A 18 -6.10 -0.77 -16.70
N ARG A 19 -5.48 -1.59 -15.85
CA ARG A 19 -4.66 -2.73 -16.30
C ARG A 19 -5.48 -3.70 -17.15
N ASN A 20 -6.79 -3.83 -16.87
CA ASN A 20 -7.71 -4.66 -17.63
C ASN A 20 -8.28 -3.97 -18.87
N LEU A 21 -8.07 -2.65 -19.04
CA LEU A 21 -8.54 -1.91 -20.20
C LEU A 21 -7.60 -2.05 -21.41
N PHE A 22 -6.32 -2.37 -21.19
CA PHE A 22 -5.34 -2.57 -22.26
C PHE A 22 -5.55 -3.89 -23.03
N THR A 23 -6.27 -4.85 -22.47
CA THR A 23 -6.63 -6.11 -23.14
C THR A 23 -7.90 -6.00 -23.99
N MET A 24 -8.47 -4.80 -24.12
CA MET A 24 -9.78 -4.59 -24.77
C MET A 24 -9.70 -4.40 -26.30
N THR A 25 -8.77 -5.09 -26.97
CA THR A 25 -8.74 -5.18 -28.44
C THR A 25 -10.04 -5.73 -29.02
N ASP A 26 -10.77 -6.50 -28.21
CA ASP A 26 -11.97 -7.23 -28.61
C ASP A 26 -13.26 -6.42 -28.45
N LEU A 27 -13.21 -5.24 -27.84
CA LEU A 27 -14.37 -4.36 -27.80
C LEU A 27 -14.71 -3.85 -29.19
N SER A 28 -15.99 -3.79 -29.51
CA SER A 28 -16.51 -3.25 -30.76
C SER A 28 -17.62 -2.23 -30.48
N GLY A 29 -18.05 -1.53 -31.53
CA GLY A 29 -19.17 -0.58 -31.46
C GLY A 29 -19.03 0.47 -30.34
N GLN A 30 -20.10 0.64 -29.58
CA GLN A 30 -20.19 1.66 -28.53
C GLN A 30 -19.20 1.42 -27.39
N TRP A 31 -18.90 0.16 -27.07
CA TRP A 31 -17.95 -0.18 -26.00
C TRP A 31 -16.54 0.29 -26.32
N ARG A 32 -16.10 0.11 -27.58
CA ARG A 32 -14.80 0.61 -28.04
C ARG A 32 -14.72 2.13 -27.95
N SER A 33 -15.75 2.83 -28.43
CA SER A 33 -15.80 4.30 -28.36
C SER A 33 -15.82 4.80 -26.90
N ALA A 34 -16.60 4.17 -26.02
CA ALA A 34 -16.64 4.49 -24.60
C ALA A 34 -15.27 4.26 -23.94
N ALA A 35 -14.63 3.12 -24.20
CA ALA A 35 -13.31 2.81 -23.68
C ALA A 35 -12.24 3.80 -24.16
N GLN A 36 -12.23 4.12 -25.46
CA GLN A 36 -11.29 5.08 -26.03
C GLN A 36 -11.48 6.47 -25.40
N ARG A 37 -12.71 6.99 -25.36
CA ARG A 37 -13.00 8.29 -24.73
C ARG A 37 -12.62 8.28 -23.25
N PHE A 38 -12.91 7.18 -22.55
CA PHE A 38 -12.57 7.03 -21.15
C PHE A 38 -11.04 7.09 -20.96
N LEU A 39 -10.25 6.38 -21.78
CA LEU A 39 -8.79 6.43 -21.75
C LEU A 39 -8.23 7.82 -22.09
N GLU A 40 -8.81 8.51 -23.09
CA GLU A 40 -8.41 9.86 -23.51
C GLU A 40 -8.67 10.91 -22.42
N LYS A 41 -9.83 10.80 -21.75
CA LYS A 41 -10.27 11.76 -20.73
C LYS A 41 -9.75 11.44 -19.34
N ARG A 42 -9.36 10.20 -19.07
CA ARG A 42 -8.89 9.79 -17.74
C ARG A 42 -7.68 10.62 -17.32
N ARG A 43 -7.71 11.06 -16.07
CA ARG A 43 -6.64 11.74 -15.38
C ARG A 43 -6.39 11.02 -14.06
N SER A 44 -5.12 10.80 -13.76
CA SER A 44 -4.68 10.17 -12.53
C SER A 44 -3.88 11.18 -11.76
N PHE A 45 -4.24 11.37 -10.50
CA PHE A 45 -3.58 12.34 -9.64
C PHE A 45 -2.91 11.68 -8.44
N TYR A 46 -1.79 12.26 -8.05
CA TYR A 46 -1.29 12.17 -6.68
C TYR A 46 -1.61 13.46 -5.93
N ILE A 47 -1.91 13.32 -4.65
CA ILE A 47 -2.28 14.42 -3.77
C ILE A 47 -1.27 14.49 -2.63
N ILE A 48 -0.82 15.70 -2.32
CA ILE A 48 -0.04 15.95 -1.12
C ILE A 48 -0.92 16.74 -0.16
N ILE A 49 -0.98 16.34 1.11
CA ILE A 49 -1.58 17.11 2.19
C ILE A 49 -0.47 17.46 3.17
N SER A 50 -0.33 18.75 3.46
CA SER A 50 0.78 19.26 4.27
C SER A 50 0.41 20.55 5.00
N LYS A 51 1.37 21.07 5.75
CA LYS A 51 1.26 22.31 6.51
C LYS A 51 2.61 23.04 6.46
N ASP A 52 2.58 24.34 6.17
CA ASP A 52 3.73 25.24 6.21
C ASP A 52 3.45 26.45 7.11
N ASP A 53 4.31 27.47 7.03
CA ASP A 53 4.20 28.70 7.82
C ASP A 53 2.91 29.49 7.54
N GLU A 54 2.29 29.31 6.36
CA GLU A 54 1.04 29.97 5.99
C GLU A 54 -0.21 29.17 6.44
N GLY A 55 -0.02 27.92 6.85
CA GLY A 55 -1.08 27.06 7.36
C GLY A 55 -1.20 25.76 6.57
N TRP A 56 -2.43 25.27 6.46
CA TRP A 56 -2.71 24.00 5.77
C TRP A 56 -2.79 24.20 4.27
N PHE A 57 -2.23 23.26 3.52
CA PHE A 57 -2.41 23.22 2.09
C PHE A 57 -2.53 21.79 1.60
N TYR A 58 -3.02 21.66 0.37
CA TYR A 58 -2.81 20.47 -0.41
C TYR A 58 -2.28 20.84 -1.79
N ALA A 59 -1.67 19.88 -2.45
CA ALA A 59 -1.21 20.01 -3.82
C ALA A 59 -1.66 18.82 -4.65
N ILE A 60 -1.77 19.03 -5.96
CA ILE A 60 -2.25 18.04 -6.92
C ILE A 60 -1.22 17.96 -8.04
N GLY A 61 -0.71 16.77 -8.34
CA GLY A 61 0.10 16.55 -9.53
C GLY A 61 -0.41 15.39 -10.37
N ASP A 62 -0.04 15.37 -11.65
CA ASP A 62 -0.36 14.26 -12.54
C ASP A 62 0.53 13.05 -12.20
N GLU A 63 -0.09 11.89 -12.00
CA GLU A 63 0.60 10.65 -11.61
C GLU A 63 1.58 10.16 -12.67
N LYS A 64 1.25 10.33 -13.96
CA LYS A 64 2.05 9.75 -15.06
C LYS A 64 3.31 10.55 -15.31
N THR A 65 3.18 11.86 -15.36
CA THR A 65 4.31 12.75 -15.61
C THR A 65 5.06 13.11 -14.34
N ARG A 66 4.46 12.85 -13.16
CA ARG A 66 4.89 13.42 -11.86
C ARG A 66 5.09 14.93 -11.94
N ASP A 67 4.34 15.55 -12.85
CA ASP A 67 4.44 16.97 -13.16
C ASP A 67 3.19 17.65 -12.61
N ILE A 68 3.41 18.72 -11.85
CA ILE A 68 2.38 19.50 -11.19
C ILE A 68 1.80 20.56 -12.13
N GLU A 69 2.55 20.97 -13.16
CA GLU A 69 2.06 21.96 -14.13
C GLU A 69 0.88 21.43 -14.95
N ASN A 70 0.82 20.12 -15.15
CA ASN A 70 -0.28 19.43 -15.84
C ASN A 70 -1.48 19.14 -14.93
N GLY A 71 -1.38 19.47 -13.63
CA GLY A 71 -2.48 19.40 -12.67
C GLY A 71 -3.54 20.48 -12.90
N PRO A 72 -4.72 20.34 -12.24
CA PRO A 72 -5.75 21.37 -12.28
C PRO A 72 -5.21 22.70 -11.78
N HIS A 73 -5.63 23.80 -12.41
CA HIS A 73 -5.09 25.11 -12.11
C HIS A 73 -5.71 25.77 -10.89
N SER A 74 -6.87 25.30 -10.42
CA SER A 74 -7.56 25.81 -9.24
C SER A 74 -8.26 24.70 -8.46
N HIS A 75 -8.55 24.98 -7.18
CA HIS A 75 -9.38 24.13 -6.32
C HIS A 75 -10.75 23.83 -6.96
N GLU A 76 -11.43 24.87 -7.46
CA GLU A 76 -12.76 24.73 -8.06
C GLU A 76 -12.72 23.97 -9.38
N GLU A 77 -11.67 24.14 -10.19
CA GLU A 77 -11.46 23.30 -11.36
C GLU A 77 -11.38 21.83 -10.96
N PHE A 78 -10.49 21.48 -10.02
CA PHE A 78 -10.34 20.11 -9.54
C PHE A 78 -11.64 19.52 -9.02
N LEU A 79 -12.36 20.26 -8.16
CA LEU A 79 -13.61 19.80 -7.59
C LEU A 79 -14.75 19.69 -8.62
N SER A 80 -14.69 20.46 -9.71
CA SER A 80 -15.70 20.43 -10.78
C SER A 80 -15.49 19.32 -11.82
N MET A 81 -14.31 18.70 -11.84
CA MET A 81 -14.00 17.66 -12.81
C MET A 81 -14.94 16.44 -12.67
N ASP A 82 -15.30 15.86 -13.81
CA ASP A 82 -16.20 14.70 -13.88
C ASP A 82 -15.53 13.48 -13.23
N ARG A 83 -16.13 13.02 -12.12
CA ARG A 83 -15.62 11.91 -11.29
C ARG A 83 -15.30 10.64 -12.08
N ARG A 84 -16.02 10.39 -13.19
CA ARG A 84 -15.85 9.16 -13.98
C ARG A 84 -14.46 9.07 -14.59
N TYR A 85 -13.84 10.21 -14.89
CA TYR A 85 -12.53 10.28 -15.52
C TYR A 85 -11.41 10.66 -14.55
N ILE A 86 -11.68 10.74 -13.24
CA ILE A 86 -10.65 11.03 -12.25
C ILE A 86 -10.37 9.79 -11.43
N GLU A 87 -9.09 9.52 -11.24
CA GLU A 87 -8.62 8.64 -10.18
C GLU A 87 -7.60 9.35 -9.30
N VAL A 88 -7.63 9.02 -8.02
CA VAL A 88 -6.60 9.43 -7.06
C VAL A 88 -5.85 8.17 -6.69
N ASN A 89 -4.62 8.03 -7.19
CA ASN A 89 -3.83 6.82 -6.99
C ASN A 89 -2.94 6.91 -5.76
N HIS A 90 -2.57 8.11 -5.36
CA HIS A 90 -1.70 8.30 -4.22
C HIS A 90 -2.09 9.54 -3.42
N ILE A 91 -2.13 9.41 -2.10
CA ILE A 91 -2.24 10.51 -1.16
C ILE A 91 -1.04 10.43 -0.23
N SER A 92 -0.21 11.47 -0.24
CA SER A 92 0.92 11.62 0.68
C SER A 92 0.57 12.67 1.74
N VAL A 93 0.59 12.24 3.00
CA VAL A 93 0.58 13.12 4.16
C VAL A 93 2.02 13.29 4.59
N CYS A 94 2.52 14.52 4.47
CA CYS A 94 3.89 14.86 4.80
C CYS A 94 3.95 16.26 5.38
N PHE A 95 4.94 16.53 6.22
CA PHE A 95 5.23 17.85 6.75
C PHE A 95 6.52 18.32 6.09
N ASP A 96 6.44 19.38 5.28
CA ASP A 96 7.60 19.85 4.54
C ASP A 96 8.16 21.16 5.06
N PRO A 97 9.47 21.22 5.33
CA PRO A 97 10.24 22.46 5.23
C PRO A 97 11.33 22.46 4.14
N GLY A 98 11.53 21.41 3.31
CA GLY A 98 12.54 21.46 2.24
C GLY A 98 12.50 20.43 1.08
N HIS A 99 11.81 19.29 1.21
CA HIS A 99 11.73 18.24 0.18
C HIS A 99 10.84 18.61 -1.00
N PHE A 100 9.74 19.33 -0.77
CA PHE A 100 8.85 19.83 -1.83
C PHE A 100 9.13 21.27 -2.19
N HIS A 101 9.92 22.02 -1.42
CA HIS A 101 10.38 23.36 -1.84
C HIS A 101 11.23 23.35 -3.12
N GLN A 102 11.82 22.21 -3.49
CA GLN A 102 12.54 22.06 -4.77
C GLN A 102 11.61 21.73 -5.94
N LEU A 103 10.40 21.25 -5.66
CA LEU A 103 9.39 21.04 -6.65
C LEU A 103 8.56 22.33 -6.69
N ASP A 104 8.41 22.98 -7.84
CA ASP A 104 7.55 24.16 -7.98
C ASP A 104 6.08 23.73 -7.90
N VAL A 105 5.68 23.24 -6.72
CA VAL A 105 4.38 22.62 -6.49
C VAL A 105 3.36 23.72 -6.29
N ARG A 106 2.33 23.73 -7.14
CA ARG A 106 1.15 24.58 -6.91
C ARG A 106 0.43 24.17 -5.64
N LYS A 107 0.57 24.99 -4.59
CA LYS A 107 -0.12 24.82 -3.32
C LYS A 107 -1.50 25.47 -3.34
N PHE A 108 -2.49 24.76 -2.81
CA PHE A 108 -3.82 25.30 -2.55
C PHE A 108 -3.97 25.53 -1.05
N GLN A 109 -3.66 26.76 -0.60
CA GLN A 109 -3.81 27.17 0.80
C GLN A 109 -5.29 27.08 1.21
N CYS A 110 -5.54 26.47 2.37
CA CYS A 110 -6.89 26.23 2.89
C CYS A 110 -6.88 26.02 4.41
N SER A 111 -8.06 25.83 5.00
CA SER A 111 -8.15 25.43 6.41
C SER A 111 -8.11 23.92 6.57
N LYS A 112 -7.74 23.47 7.77
CA LYS A 112 -7.86 22.06 8.18
C LYS A 112 -9.28 21.53 7.95
N GLU A 113 -10.29 22.33 8.30
CA GLU A 113 -11.70 21.96 8.16
C GLU A 113 -12.12 21.85 6.70
N GLU A 114 -11.54 22.65 5.80
CA GLU A 114 -11.78 22.54 4.36
C GLU A 114 -11.22 21.24 3.79
N ILE A 115 -10.00 20.85 4.20
CA ILE A 115 -9.43 19.56 3.83
C ILE A 115 -10.32 18.42 4.34
N ALA A 116 -10.66 18.43 5.63
CA ALA A 116 -11.43 17.38 6.26
C ALA A 116 -12.87 17.26 5.72
N ARG A 117 -13.55 18.37 5.42
CA ARG A 117 -14.98 18.38 5.05
C ARG A 117 -15.24 18.39 3.55
N ARG A 118 -14.31 18.90 2.73
CA ARG A 118 -14.49 18.99 1.27
C ARG A 118 -13.51 18.09 0.55
N VAL A 119 -12.21 18.25 0.80
CA VAL A 119 -11.17 17.59 0.00
C VAL A 119 -11.15 16.09 0.28
N VAL A 120 -11.01 15.65 1.53
CA VAL A 120 -10.92 14.22 1.86
C VAL A 120 -12.15 13.44 1.37
N PRO A 121 -13.41 13.85 1.63
CA PRO A 121 -14.57 13.15 1.08
C PRO A 121 -14.57 13.09 -0.45
N PHE A 122 -14.13 14.16 -1.11
CA PHE A 122 -14.00 14.20 -2.56
C PHE A 122 -12.96 13.18 -3.07
N LEU A 123 -11.81 13.08 -2.40
CA LEU A 123 -10.75 12.12 -2.72
C LEU A 123 -11.23 10.68 -2.49
N THR A 124 -11.85 10.39 -1.34
CA THR A 124 -12.31 9.05 -0.96
C THR A 124 -13.24 8.43 -2.00
N LEU A 125 -14.10 9.24 -2.62
CA LEU A 125 -15.01 8.83 -3.69
C LEU A 125 -14.31 8.50 -5.02
N ARG A 126 -13.05 8.92 -5.20
CA ARG A 126 -12.24 8.76 -6.42
C ARG A 126 -11.05 7.82 -6.24
N MET A 127 -10.79 7.39 -5.00
CA MET A 127 -9.83 6.35 -4.71
C MET A 127 -10.33 4.99 -5.20
N ARG A 128 -9.39 4.15 -5.58
CA ARG A 128 -9.58 2.80 -6.10
C ARG A 128 -8.98 1.79 -5.12
N PRO A 129 -9.34 0.51 -5.25
CA PRO A 129 -8.75 -0.54 -4.42
C PRO A 129 -7.23 -0.64 -4.50
N ASN A 130 -6.56 -0.03 -5.48
CA ASN A 130 -5.10 0.00 -5.58
C ASN A 130 -4.49 1.36 -5.23
N SER A 131 -5.31 2.31 -4.77
CA SER A 131 -4.81 3.61 -4.32
C SER A 131 -4.06 3.46 -3.00
N THR A 132 -3.12 4.37 -2.80
CA THR A 132 -2.24 4.42 -1.63
C THR A 132 -2.52 5.66 -0.79
N VAL A 133 -2.54 5.49 0.54
CA VAL A 133 -2.38 6.60 1.50
C VAL A 133 -1.09 6.38 2.28
N SER A 134 -0.21 7.38 2.28
CA SER A 134 1.09 7.34 2.94
C SER A 134 1.22 8.44 3.97
N PHE A 135 1.49 8.07 5.22
CA PHE A 135 1.84 8.97 6.31
C PHE A 135 3.35 8.94 6.50
N LEU A 136 4.05 9.88 5.86
CA LEU A 136 5.50 9.86 5.79
C LEU A 136 6.13 10.22 7.13
N SER A 137 7.34 9.69 7.35
CA SER A 137 8.17 10.03 8.51
C SER A 137 8.60 11.49 8.52
N GLY A 138 9.03 11.98 9.70
CA GLY A 138 9.49 13.36 9.88
C GLY A 138 8.36 14.36 10.14
N CYS A 139 7.10 13.93 10.05
CA CYS A 139 5.96 14.72 10.43
C CYS A 139 5.91 14.96 11.95
N PRO A 140 5.61 16.20 12.41
CA PRO A 140 5.22 16.44 13.79
C PRO A 140 4.07 15.53 14.20
N LYS A 141 4.14 14.98 15.41
CA LYS A 141 3.15 14.03 15.94
C LYS A 141 1.73 14.59 15.82
N GLU A 142 1.51 15.84 16.22
CA GLU A 142 0.21 16.49 16.24
C GLU A 142 -0.37 16.59 14.82
N PHE A 143 0.45 16.92 13.83
CA PHE A 143 0.03 16.99 12.42
C PHE A 143 -0.39 15.61 11.90
N THR A 144 0.39 14.57 12.21
CA THR A 144 0.05 13.19 11.83
C THR A 144 -1.27 12.76 12.47
N LEU A 145 -1.45 13.04 13.77
CA LEU A 145 -2.70 12.72 14.49
C LEU A 145 -3.92 13.43 13.88
N GLU A 146 -3.78 14.71 13.53
CA GLU A 146 -4.85 15.45 12.85
C GLU A 146 -5.21 14.82 11.49
N CYS A 147 -4.21 14.37 10.72
CA CYS A 147 -4.46 13.70 9.44
C CYS A 147 -5.08 12.31 9.63
N LEU A 148 -4.64 11.52 10.61
CA LEU A 148 -5.25 10.22 10.91
C LEU A 148 -6.74 10.37 11.22
N ASP A 149 -7.12 11.42 11.96
CA ASP A 149 -8.53 11.73 12.24
C ASP A 149 -9.32 12.07 10.95
N MET A 150 -8.75 12.87 10.04
CA MET A 150 -9.39 13.20 8.77
C MET A 150 -9.68 11.94 7.92
N PHE A 151 -8.75 10.99 7.88
CA PHE A 151 -8.86 9.77 7.09
C PHE A 151 -9.56 8.62 7.84
N ARG A 152 -10.01 8.83 9.09
CA ARG A 152 -10.55 7.78 9.97
C ARG A 152 -11.74 7.03 9.39
N SER A 153 -12.54 7.69 8.55
CA SER A 153 -13.71 7.09 7.88
C SER A 153 -13.47 6.68 6.42
N CYS A 154 -12.23 6.78 5.94
CA CYS A 154 -11.87 6.44 4.57
C CYS A 154 -11.46 4.98 4.48
N PHE A 155 -12.24 4.16 3.78
CA PHE A 155 -12.04 2.71 3.67
C PHE A 155 -11.95 2.23 2.21
N SER A 156 -11.53 3.11 1.29
CA SER A 156 -11.56 2.86 -0.16
C SER A 156 -10.19 2.56 -0.79
N PHE A 157 -9.10 2.70 -0.03
CA PHE A 157 -7.74 2.45 -0.51
C PHE A 157 -7.26 1.06 -0.14
N GLY A 158 -6.39 0.49 -0.98
CA GLY A 158 -5.83 -0.83 -0.74
C GLY A 158 -4.40 -0.85 -0.22
N ASN A 159 -3.67 0.25 -0.38
CA ASN A 159 -2.32 0.35 0.13
C ASN A 159 -2.28 1.42 1.22
N MET A 160 -1.62 1.10 2.33
CA MET A 160 -1.44 2.02 3.44
C MET A 160 0.01 1.99 3.87
N ASP A 161 0.62 3.15 3.98
CA ASP A 161 1.93 3.34 4.57
C ASP A 161 1.77 4.23 5.80
N LEU A 162 2.11 3.69 6.97
CA LEU A 162 1.72 4.25 8.25
C LEU A 162 2.92 4.35 9.19
N VAL A 163 3.26 5.58 9.56
CA VAL A 163 4.20 5.87 10.65
C VAL A 163 3.54 5.71 12.01
N TYR A 164 4.26 5.14 12.98
CA TYR A 164 3.78 5.04 14.35
C TYR A 164 3.95 6.38 15.09
N VAL A 165 2.86 6.91 15.64
CA VAL A 165 2.86 8.11 16.49
C VAL A 165 2.24 7.90 17.88
N GLY A 166 1.90 6.65 18.21
CA GLY A 166 1.30 6.26 19.48
C GLY A 166 0.09 5.33 19.32
N PRO A 167 -0.68 5.11 20.41
CA PRO A 167 -1.89 4.28 20.39
C PRO A 167 -2.94 4.70 19.35
N GLU A 168 -2.95 5.97 18.96
CA GLU A 168 -3.85 6.47 17.91
C GLU A 168 -3.56 5.85 16.54
N SER A 169 -2.29 5.49 16.25
CA SER A 169 -1.92 4.75 15.04
C SER A 169 -2.43 3.32 15.08
N GLU A 170 -2.33 2.65 16.24
CA GLU A 170 -2.88 1.30 16.46
C GLU A 170 -4.40 1.30 16.29
N GLU A 171 -5.09 2.28 16.88
CA GLU A 171 -6.55 2.43 16.78
C GLU A 171 -6.98 2.68 15.33
N PHE A 172 -6.27 3.55 14.61
CA PHE A 172 -6.52 3.81 13.20
C PHE A 172 -6.35 2.54 12.35
N LEU A 173 -5.24 1.80 12.53
CA LEU A 173 -5.01 0.55 11.82
C LEU A 173 -6.08 -0.50 12.16
N ALA A 174 -6.45 -0.65 13.43
CA ALA A 174 -7.51 -1.57 13.86
C ALA A 174 -8.85 -1.26 13.17
N LEU A 175 -9.20 0.02 13.09
CA LEU A 175 -10.42 0.47 12.41
C LEU A 175 -10.38 0.17 10.91
N GLN A 176 -9.22 0.35 10.27
CA GLN A 176 -9.03 0.04 8.85
C GLN A 176 -9.11 -1.46 8.59
N LEU A 177 -8.44 -2.30 9.38
CA LEU A 177 -8.52 -3.77 9.26
C LEU A 177 -9.96 -4.28 9.41
N LYS A 178 -10.75 -3.64 10.28
CA LYS A 178 -12.15 -4.00 10.52
C LYS A 178 -13.09 -3.59 9.37
N ASN A 179 -12.91 -2.39 8.80
CA ASN A 179 -13.91 -1.78 7.92
C ASN A 179 -13.47 -1.63 6.46
N ASN A 180 -12.18 -1.80 6.15
CA ASN A 180 -11.63 -1.64 4.80
C ASN A 180 -11.44 -2.99 4.10
N PRO A 181 -12.36 -3.39 3.19
CA PRO A 181 -12.24 -4.63 2.46
C PRO A 181 -11.19 -4.58 1.33
N PHE A 182 -10.62 -3.42 1.01
CA PHE A 182 -9.69 -3.29 -0.10
C PHE A 182 -8.22 -3.31 0.37
N LEU A 183 -7.96 -3.06 1.65
CA LEU A 183 -6.63 -3.08 2.24
C LEU A 183 -5.94 -4.42 1.97
N HIS A 184 -4.84 -4.39 1.24
CA HIS A 184 -4.03 -5.54 0.85
C HIS A 184 -2.54 -5.29 0.89
N TRP A 185 -2.09 -4.04 0.94
CA TRP A 185 -0.70 -3.68 1.19
C TRP A 185 -0.62 -2.79 2.41
N LEU A 186 0.16 -3.21 3.40
CA LEU A 186 0.48 -2.45 4.60
C LEU A 186 1.99 -2.25 4.71
N VAL A 187 2.43 -1.00 4.79
CA VAL A 187 3.81 -0.61 5.15
C VAL A 187 3.75 0.03 6.53
N LEU A 188 4.52 -0.48 7.47
CA LEU A 188 4.60 0.02 8.84
C LEU A 188 5.99 0.63 9.08
N ARG A 189 6.03 1.93 9.38
CA ARG A 189 7.28 2.67 9.62
C ARG A 189 7.49 2.96 11.10
N SER A 190 8.60 2.48 11.64
CA SER A 190 9.03 2.76 13.01
C SER A 190 7.99 2.32 14.07
N TRP A 191 7.37 1.16 13.85
CA TRP A 191 6.42 0.58 14.81
C TRP A 191 7.15 -0.16 15.93
N PRO A 192 6.64 -0.12 17.17
CA PRO A 192 7.18 -0.90 18.27
C PRO A 192 6.69 -2.35 18.20
N HIS A 193 7.48 -3.27 18.74
CA HIS A 193 7.02 -4.64 18.99
C HIS A 193 6.18 -4.69 20.27
N THR A 194 4.85 -4.63 20.12
CA THR A 194 3.88 -4.80 21.20
C THR A 194 2.93 -5.95 20.90
N GLU A 195 2.31 -6.53 21.93
CA GLU A 195 1.29 -7.57 21.77
C GLU A 195 0.12 -7.07 20.90
N THR A 196 -0.32 -5.82 21.11
CA THR A 196 -1.36 -5.17 20.30
C THR A 196 -0.96 -5.12 18.82
N THR A 197 0.26 -4.66 18.52
CA THR A 197 0.76 -4.57 17.14
C THR A 197 0.83 -5.95 16.49
N GLU A 198 1.31 -6.95 17.21
CA GLU A 198 1.38 -8.34 16.73
C GLU A 198 -0.02 -8.89 16.40
N GLN A 199 -1.02 -8.66 17.25
CA GLN A 199 -2.40 -9.08 17.00
C GLN A 199 -3.03 -8.38 15.78
N LEU A 200 -2.75 -7.10 15.56
CA LEU A 200 -3.21 -6.36 14.38
C LEU A 200 -2.61 -6.95 13.09
N LEU A 201 -1.31 -7.23 13.10
CA LEU A 201 -0.61 -7.81 11.94
C LEU A 201 -1.05 -9.23 11.65
N LEU A 202 -1.25 -10.05 12.68
CA LEU A 202 -1.84 -11.39 12.52
C LEU A 202 -3.25 -11.31 11.93
N THR A 203 -4.06 -10.34 12.36
CA THR A 203 -5.39 -10.11 11.78
C THR A 203 -5.31 -9.76 10.29
N PHE A 204 -4.34 -8.93 9.91
CA PHE A 204 -4.09 -8.58 8.51
C PHE A 204 -3.67 -9.81 7.68
N LEU A 205 -2.66 -10.55 8.13
CA LEU A 205 -2.08 -11.71 7.45
C LEU A 205 -3.07 -12.88 7.34
N ASN A 206 -3.93 -13.10 8.33
CA ASN A 206 -4.89 -14.22 8.35
C ASN A 206 -6.16 -13.97 7.51
N SER A 207 -6.29 -12.80 6.88
CA SER A 207 -7.44 -12.53 6.01
C SER A 207 -7.29 -13.21 4.64
N ARG A 208 -8.38 -13.74 4.07
CA ARG A 208 -8.40 -14.62 2.86
C ARG A 208 -8.01 -13.96 1.53
N ARG A 209 -7.35 -12.80 1.55
CA ARG A 209 -7.01 -12.03 0.36
C ARG A 209 -5.50 -12.04 0.14
N ASN A 210 -5.08 -11.51 -1.00
CA ASN A 210 -3.66 -11.24 -1.25
C ASN A 210 -3.18 -10.18 -0.25
N ARG A 211 -1.98 -10.39 0.30
CA ARG A 211 -1.43 -9.54 1.35
C ARG A 211 0.04 -9.26 1.16
N THR A 212 0.41 -8.01 1.34
CA THR A 212 1.77 -7.51 1.36
C THR A 212 1.95 -6.75 2.67
N LEU A 213 2.84 -7.23 3.53
CA LEU A 213 3.25 -6.58 4.76
C LEU A 213 4.72 -6.19 4.64
N ASP A 214 5.01 -4.91 4.79
CA ASP A 214 6.37 -4.39 4.84
C ASP A 214 6.58 -3.69 6.19
N ILE A 215 7.55 -4.15 6.96
CA ILE A 215 7.95 -3.57 8.24
C ILE A 215 9.28 -2.86 8.00
N THR A 216 9.20 -1.53 7.87
CA THR A 216 10.36 -0.69 7.59
C THR A 216 10.82 0.05 8.84
N GLN A 217 12.10 -0.06 9.17
CA GLN A 217 12.74 0.75 10.21
C GLN A 217 13.41 1.98 9.58
N LEU A 218 13.02 3.19 10.02
CA LEU A 218 13.62 4.45 9.58
C LEU A 218 14.56 5.09 10.64
N PRO A 219 15.84 5.32 10.33
CA PRO A 219 16.77 6.03 11.23
C PRO A 219 16.29 7.46 11.57
N PRO A 220 16.73 8.06 12.69
CA PRO A 220 17.43 7.48 13.84
C PRO A 220 16.46 7.06 14.95
N HIS A 221 16.60 5.83 15.44
CA HIS A 221 15.59 5.16 16.26
C HIS A 221 15.79 5.34 17.76
N ASP A 222 15.04 6.27 18.36
CA ASP A 222 14.76 6.25 19.81
C ASP A 222 13.67 5.21 20.17
N ILE A 223 13.56 4.10 19.42
CA ILE A 223 12.59 3.04 19.69
C ILE A 223 13.29 1.90 20.41
N GLN A 224 12.88 1.66 21.65
CA GLN A 224 13.50 0.69 22.54
C GLN A 224 13.31 -0.78 22.10
N SER A 225 12.27 -1.06 21.30
CA SER A 225 11.94 -2.39 20.78
C SER A 225 11.28 -2.26 19.41
N PRO A 226 12.05 -2.16 18.32
CA PRO A 226 11.50 -2.07 16.97
C PRO A 226 10.74 -3.36 16.62
N LEU A 227 9.66 -3.21 15.88
CA LEU A 227 8.95 -4.33 15.26
C LEU A 227 9.84 -4.99 14.21
N ASN A 228 10.08 -6.29 14.37
CA ASN A 228 10.81 -7.11 13.40
C ASN A 228 9.90 -8.20 12.85
N VAL A 229 10.34 -8.89 11.80
CA VAL A 229 9.64 -10.08 11.29
C VAL A 229 9.92 -11.25 12.24
N THR A 230 9.01 -11.49 13.17
CA THR A 230 9.12 -12.55 14.16
C THR A 230 8.73 -13.91 13.59
N MET A 231 9.12 -14.97 14.30
CA MET A 231 8.70 -16.34 14.01
C MET A 231 7.17 -16.49 13.96
N THR A 232 6.44 -15.70 14.77
CA THR A 232 4.97 -15.66 14.73
C THR A 232 4.44 -15.21 13.36
N PHE A 233 5.05 -14.20 12.74
CA PHE A 233 4.66 -13.73 11.40
C PHE A 233 5.06 -14.72 10.32
N VAL A 234 6.26 -15.31 10.41
CA VAL A 234 6.70 -16.36 9.49
C VAL A 234 5.72 -17.53 9.51
N LYS A 235 5.39 -18.04 10.69
CA LYS A 235 4.45 -19.14 10.85
C LYS A 235 3.06 -18.78 10.32
N ALA A 236 2.55 -17.59 10.64
CA ALA A 236 1.26 -17.14 10.13
C ALA A 236 1.24 -17.06 8.60
N ALA A 237 2.35 -16.65 7.99
CA ALA A 237 2.50 -16.61 6.54
C ALA A 237 2.49 -18.00 5.92
N VAL A 238 3.29 -18.93 6.46
CA VAL A 238 3.32 -20.34 6.02
C VAL A 238 1.94 -20.98 6.18
N ASP A 239 1.30 -20.85 7.35
CA ASP A 239 -0.04 -21.41 7.60
C ASP A 239 -1.09 -20.84 6.63
N SER A 240 -1.04 -19.52 6.37
CA SER A 240 -1.91 -18.85 5.41
C SER A 240 -1.74 -19.36 3.98
N TRP A 241 -0.50 -19.60 3.57
CA TRP A 241 -0.17 -20.10 2.25
C TRP A 241 -0.56 -21.57 2.11
N VAL A 242 -0.24 -22.41 3.10
CA VAL A 242 -0.61 -23.84 3.13
C VAL A 242 -2.13 -24.01 3.03
N SER A 243 -2.90 -23.24 3.81
CA SER A 243 -4.37 -23.31 3.84
C SER A 243 -5.08 -22.56 2.72
N GLY A 244 -4.35 -21.71 1.98
CA GLY A 244 -4.91 -20.89 0.91
C GLY A 244 -5.06 -21.65 -0.41
N ASP A 245 -6.02 -21.19 -1.22
CA ASP A 245 -6.15 -21.60 -2.63
C ASP A 245 -4.89 -21.23 -3.42
N GLU A 246 -4.63 -21.94 -4.53
CA GLU A 246 -3.42 -21.85 -5.39
C GLU A 246 -3.00 -20.45 -5.85
N LYS A 247 -3.88 -19.44 -5.74
CA LYS A 247 -3.68 -18.09 -6.33
C LYS A 247 -3.48 -16.97 -5.32
N ARG A 248 -3.26 -17.31 -4.04
CA ARG A 248 -3.10 -16.29 -3.01
C ARG A 248 -1.68 -15.76 -2.99
N THR A 249 -1.50 -14.50 -3.36
CA THR A 249 -0.22 -13.80 -3.24
C THR A 249 -0.02 -13.35 -1.80
N LEU A 250 1.08 -13.75 -1.18
CA LEU A 250 1.47 -13.34 0.17
C LEU A 250 2.91 -12.84 0.14
N PHE A 251 3.15 -11.70 0.78
CA PHE A 251 4.49 -11.14 0.96
C PHE A 251 4.61 -10.51 2.36
N VAL A 252 5.69 -10.84 3.06
CA VAL A 252 6.07 -10.25 4.36
C VAL A 252 7.55 -9.90 4.29
N CYS A 253 7.93 -8.67 4.60
CA CYS A 253 9.35 -8.31 4.72
C CYS A 253 9.62 -7.34 5.87
N GLY A 254 10.86 -7.31 6.33
CA GLY A 254 11.35 -6.37 7.34
C GLY A 254 12.64 -6.84 7.98
N SER A 255 13.02 -6.22 9.11
CA SER A 255 14.21 -6.63 9.85
C SER A 255 14.09 -8.04 10.44
N VAL A 256 15.21 -8.75 10.57
CA VAL A 256 15.22 -10.13 11.06
C VAL A 256 14.82 -10.15 12.54
N GLY A 257 13.78 -10.93 12.86
CA GLY A 257 13.35 -11.18 14.23
C GLY A 257 13.19 -12.67 14.55
N ALA A 258 13.53 -13.54 13.60
CA ALA A 258 13.47 -15.00 13.72
C ALA A 258 14.80 -15.60 13.27
N THR A 259 15.29 -16.62 13.96
CA THR A 259 16.51 -17.32 13.54
C THR A 259 16.21 -18.36 12.46
N LEU A 260 17.23 -18.77 11.72
CA LEU A 260 17.11 -19.85 10.75
C LEU A 260 16.60 -21.15 11.41
N GLU A 261 17.10 -21.49 12.61
CA GLU A 261 16.66 -22.68 13.34
C GLU A 261 15.18 -22.63 13.72
N GLU A 262 14.69 -21.44 14.10
CA GLU A 262 13.27 -21.23 14.35
C GLU A 262 12.46 -21.46 13.08
N ILE A 263 12.87 -20.89 11.94
CA ILE A 263 12.22 -21.07 10.63
C ILE A 263 12.22 -22.55 10.21
N LEU A 264 13.35 -23.25 10.38
CA LEU A 264 13.49 -24.68 10.10
C LEU A 264 12.70 -25.56 11.09
N SER A 265 12.29 -25.03 12.24
CA SER A 265 11.43 -25.75 13.19
C SER A 265 9.95 -25.76 12.80
N ILE A 266 9.53 -24.94 11.82
CA ILE A 266 8.13 -24.91 11.34
C ILE A 266 7.72 -26.30 10.86
N PRO A 267 6.63 -26.90 11.39
CA PRO A 267 6.11 -28.17 10.92
C PRO A 267 5.70 -28.09 9.45
N VAL A 268 6.13 -29.07 8.67
CA VAL A 268 5.82 -29.16 7.25
C VAL A 268 4.73 -30.23 7.05
N PRO A 269 3.56 -29.89 6.47
CA PRO A 269 2.54 -30.88 6.11
C PRO A 269 3.07 -31.96 5.16
N GLU A 270 2.47 -33.15 5.17
CA GLU A 270 2.94 -34.29 4.35
C GLU A 270 2.96 -33.98 2.84
N ASN A 271 2.08 -33.09 2.37
CA ASN A 271 1.96 -32.68 0.97
C ASN A 271 2.79 -31.43 0.62
N VAL A 272 3.71 -31.01 1.50
CA VAL A 272 4.62 -29.89 1.30
C VAL A 272 6.05 -30.39 1.44
N LYS A 273 6.90 -30.04 0.49
CA LYS A 273 8.35 -30.26 0.57
C LYS A 273 9.02 -28.98 1.03
N ARG A 274 9.99 -29.07 1.95
CA ARG A 274 10.90 -27.97 2.28
C ARG A 274 12.30 -28.24 1.74
N THR A 275 12.90 -27.25 1.10
CA THR A 275 14.31 -27.23 0.68
C THR A 275 15.01 -25.99 1.23
N GLU A 276 16.33 -26.07 1.30
CA GLU A 276 17.22 -25.02 1.76
C GLU A 276 18.29 -24.85 0.69
N GLU A 277 18.55 -23.60 0.31
CA GLU A 277 19.51 -23.21 -0.71
C GLU A 277 20.40 -22.11 -0.12
N GLU A 278 21.70 -22.36 -0.05
CA GLU A 278 22.70 -21.35 0.27
C GLU A 278 23.05 -20.59 -1.02
N VAL A 279 22.97 -19.26 -0.97
CA VAL A 279 23.37 -18.38 -2.06
C VAL A 279 24.81 -17.96 -1.80
N GLU A 280 25.69 -18.15 -2.79
CA GLU A 280 27.08 -17.70 -2.66
C GLU A 280 27.10 -16.18 -2.39
N PRO A 281 27.88 -15.71 -1.40
CA PRO A 281 27.95 -14.29 -1.09
C PRO A 281 28.47 -13.50 -2.30
N GLU A 282 27.97 -12.28 -2.48
CA GLU A 282 28.57 -11.36 -3.44
C GLU A 282 30.01 -11.00 -2.98
N GLU A 283 30.88 -10.53 -3.90
CA GLU A 283 32.33 -10.33 -3.64
C GLU A 283 32.65 -9.45 -2.40
N GLU A 284 31.68 -8.70 -1.88
CA GLU A 284 31.81 -7.77 -0.76
C GLU A 284 31.13 -8.26 0.55
N GLU A 285 30.47 -9.42 0.56
CA GLU A 285 29.71 -9.93 1.72
C GLU A 285 30.46 -11.04 2.48
N GLU A 286 30.38 -11.03 3.82
CA GLU A 286 31.07 -12.01 4.66
C GLU A 286 30.31 -13.34 4.79
N GLU A 287 28.99 -13.31 4.66
CA GLU A 287 28.09 -14.46 4.80
C GLU A 287 27.11 -14.47 3.63
N GLY A 288 26.86 -15.66 3.06
CA GLY A 288 25.90 -15.84 1.98
C GLY A 288 24.47 -15.84 2.48
N ASP A 289 23.54 -15.43 1.63
CA ASP A 289 22.10 -15.45 1.93
C ASP A 289 21.58 -16.90 1.98
N ILE A 290 20.52 -17.12 2.76
CA ILE A 290 19.87 -18.43 2.86
C ILE A 290 18.43 -18.31 2.38
N VAL A 291 18.04 -19.22 1.49
CA VAL A 291 16.68 -19.33 0.96
C VAL A 291 16.05 -20.64 1.42
N VAL A 292 14.97 -20.54 2.18
CA VAL A 292 14.12 -21.67 2.56
C VAL A 292 12.90 -21.68 1.67
N VAL A 293 12.69 -22.77 0.92
CA VAL A 293 11.58 -22.91 -0.03
C VAL A 293 10.63 -24.00 0.44
N TRP A 294 9.35 -23.68 0.55
CA TRP A 294 8.27 -24.65 0.69
C TRP A 294 7.52 -24.80 -0.63
N THR A 295 7.31 -26.04 -1.08
CA THR A 295 6.64 -26.34 -2.36
C THR A 295 5.53 -27.35 -2.16
N LYS A 296 4.31 -27.04 -2.61
CA LYS A 296 3.16 -27.96 -2.62
C LYS A 296 3.25 -28.92 -3.81
N GLU A 297 2.45 -30.00 -3.76
CA GLU A 297 2.31 -30.95 -4.88
C GLU A 297 1.83 -30.31 -6.19
N ASP A 298 1.05 -29.23 -6.11
CA ASP A 298 0.57 -28.45 -7.27
C ASP A 298 1.66 -27.59 -7.94
N GLY A 299 2.86 -27.52 -7.33
CA GLY A 299 4.00 -26.74 -7.80
C GLY A 299 4.02 -25.28 -7.33
N SER A 300 2.99 -24.81 -6.62
CA SER A 300 3.06 -23.52 -5.94
C SER A 300 4.11 -23.54 -4.83
N SER A 301 4.79 -22.42 -4.64
CA SER A 301 5.86 -22.31 -3.66
C SER A 301 5.82 -21.00 -2.85
N LEU A 302 6.36 -21.09 -1.64
CA LEU A 302 6.61 -19.99 -0.73
C LEU A 302 8.11 -19.98 -0.43
N GLN A 303 8.74 -18.83 -0.55
CA GLN A 303 10.17 -18.65 -0.31
C GLN A 303 10.34 -17.76 0.92
N CYS A 304 11.31 -18.08 1.77
CA CYS A 304 11.79 -17.23 2.86
C CYS A 304 13.28 -16.98 2.63
N GLU A 305 13.63 -15.73 2.40
CA GLU A 305 14.98 -15.28 2.10
C GLU A 305 15.52 -14.53 3.33
N LEU A 306 16.68 -14.95 3.82
CA LEU A 306 17.39 -14.34 4.94
C LEU A 306 18.64 -13.64 4.41
N TYR A 307 18.63 -12.31 4.50
CA TYR A 307 19.70 -11.41 4.07
C TYR A 307 20.51 -10.95 5.27
N PHE A 308 21.59 -11.67 5.60
CA PHE A 308 22.37 -11.41 6.82
C PHE A 308 23.11 -10.08 6.78
N SER A 309 23.69 -9.73 5.63
CA SER A 309 24.41 -8.47 5.40
C SER A 309 23.54 -7.23 5.60
N HIS A 310 22.22 -7.37 5.42
CA HIS A 310 21.24 -6.29 5.46
C HIS A 310 20.30 -6.32 6.66
N ASP A 311 20.47 -7.27 7.59
CA ASP A 311 19.53 -7.54 8.68
C ASP A 311 18.08 -7.56 8.17
N ARG A 312 17.82 -8.31 7.08
CA ARG A 312 16.51 -8.34 6.43
C ARG A 312 16.03 -9.75 6.19
N VAL A 313 14.72 -9.96 6.33
CA VAL A 313 14.04 -11.17 5.91
C VAL A 313 12.89 -10.83 4.97
N SER A 314 12.68 -11.68 3.98
CA SER A 314 11.56 -11.60 3.03
C SER A 314 10.88 -12.98 2.99
N ILE A 315 9.55 -13.00 2.92
CA ILE A 315 8.75 -14.21 2.77
C ILE A 315 7.72 -13.93 1.70
N GLY A 316 7.77 -14.65 0.60
CA GLY A 316 6.94 -14.37 -0.58
C GLY A 316 6.44 -15.64 -1.26
N SER A 317 5.19 -15.63 -1.72
CA SER A 317 4.74 -16.63 -2.70
C SER A 317 5.37 -16.28 -4.04
N SER A 318 6.03 -17.24 -4.69
CA SER A 318 6.55 -17.05 -6.05
C SER A 318 5.54 -17.56 -7.07
N ASP A 319 5.19 -16.71 -8.04
CA ASP A 319 4.38 -17.12 -9.18
C ASP A 319 5.30 -17.88 -10.17
N ASN A 320 5.02 -19.17 -10.40
CA ASN A 320 5.66 -19.97 -11.46
C ASN A 320 5.14 -19.62 -12.85
#